data_AF-A0A815X5G0-F1
#
_entry.id   AF-A0A815X5G0-F1
#
_cell.length_a   1.000
_cell.length_b   1.000
_cell.length_c   1.000
_cell.angle_alpha   90.00
_cell.angle_beta   90.00
_cell.angle_gamma   90.00
#
_symmetry.space_group_name_H-M   'P 1'
#
loop_
_entity.id
_entity.type
_entity.pdbx_description
1 polymer ?
#
loop_
_entity_poly.entity_id
_entity_poly.type
_entity_poly.pdbx_seq_one_letter_code
_entity_poly.pdbx_strand_id
1 'polypeptide(L)'
;MEQIDKVSQKLREIKSDTVSTSVAIGFPLQPMEQCLHTNTPAPLQNLFAFLPVRQYGFRFILQADFEITASRQDILKGNEWNEWLRDEMIQLLPDAYDYFKDLPTILKNITSSSSYFQSIDSIQALKYFLKFIPIINEVDPYFHGFIEHCLAELREKIKFPTRK
;
A
#
# COMPACT_ATOMS: atom_id res chain seq x y z
N MET A 1 18.98 -11.44 -7.23
CA MET A 1 19.38 -11.41 -8.66
C MET A 1 18.36 -12.15 -9.51
N GLU A 2 18.09 -13.43 -9.24
CA GLU A 2 17.17 -14.26 -10.05
C GLU A 2 15.72 -13.74 -10.18
N GLN A 3 15.18 -13.08 -9.15
CA GLN A 3 13.82 -12.54 -9.17
C GLN A 3 13.69 -11.26 -10.02
N ILE A 4 14.75 -10.43 -10.04
CA ILE A 4 14.81 -9.19 -10.83
C ILE A 4 14.88 -9.51 -12.33
N ASP A 5 15.62 -10.56 -12.69
CA ASP A 5 15.77 -10.99 -14.09
C ASP A 5 14.45 -11.57 -14.64
N LYS A 6 13.69 -12.32 -13.83
CA LYS A 6 12.36 -12.85 -14.20
C LYS A 6 11.33 -11.75 -14.39
N VAL A 7 11.30 -10.75 -13.49
CA VAL A 7 10.41 -9.58 -13.60
C VAL A 7 10.73 -8.77 -14.85
N SER A 8 12.02 -8.55 -15.12
CA SER A 8 12.47 -7.80 -16.30
C SER A 8 12.14 -8.51 -17.62
N GLN A 9 12.18 -9.84 -17.63
CA GLN A 9 11.80 -10.63 -18.81
C GLN A 9 10.29 -10.58 -19.06
N LYS A 10 9.47 -10.76 -18.01
CA LYS A 10 8.00 -10.69 -18.10
C LYS A 10 7.51 -9.30 -18.50
N LEU A 11 8.18 -8.25 -18.02
CA LEU A 11 7.93 -6.86 -18.44
C LEU A 11 8.07 -6.68 -19.95
N ARG A 12 9.12 -7.26 -20.56
CA ARG A 12 9.35 -7.17 -22.01
C ARG A 12 8.34 -7.96 -22.83
N GLU A 13 7.79 -9.05 -22.27
CA GLU A 13 6.75 -9.86 -22.90
C GLU A 13 5.40 -9.12 -22.91
N ILE A 14 5.04 -8.48 -21.80
CA ILE A 14 3.76 -7.78 -21.65
C ILE A 14 3.80 -6.40 -22.33
N LYS A 15 4.95 -5.72 -22.31
CA LYS A 15 5.10 -4.36 -22.85
C LYS A 15 6.52 -4.13 -23.33
N SER A 16 6.78 -4.46 -24.59
CA SER A 16 8.11 -4.46 -25.23
C SER A 16 8.91 -3.16 -25.05
N ASP A 17 8.21 -2.02 -24.98
CA ASP A 17 8.83 -0.69 -24.95
C ASP A 17 9.10 -0.19 -23.52
N THR A 18 8.68 -0.92 -22.48
CA THR A 18 8.81 -0.51 -21.08
C THR A 18 10.00 -1.21 -20.42
N VAL A 19 10.97 -0.42 -19.95
CA VAL A 19 12.21 -0.93 -19.32
C VAL A 19 12.06 -1.08 -17.80
N SER A 20 11.22 -0.26 -17.18
CA SER A 20 10.89 -0.32 -15.75
C SER A 20 9.53 0.32 -15.50
N THR A 21 8.95 0.02 -14.35
CA THR A 21 7.71 0.65 -13.85
C THR A 21 7.86 0.96 -12.36
N SER A 22 7.10 1.93 -11.88
CA SER A 22 7.07 2.30 -10.47
C SER A 22 5.71 2.02 -9.86
N VAL A 23 5.72 1.33 -8.72
CA VAL A 23 4.56 1.15 -7.85
C VAL A 23 4.86 1.76 -6.49
N ALA A 24 3.89 2.47 -5.92
CA ALA A 24 4.06 3.14 -4.65
C ALA A 24 2.75 3.14 -3.86
N ILE A 25 2.90 3.09 -2.53
CA ILE A 25 1.82 3.28 -1.57
C ILE A 25 2.11 4.53 -0.73
N GLY A 26 1.08 5.36 -0.54
CA GLY A 26 1.17 6.59 0.24
C GLY A 26 0.11 6.62 1.33
N PHE A 27 0.49 7.05 2.53
CA PHE A 27 -0.43 7.16 3.66
C PHE A 27 -0.70 8.64 3.95
N PRO A 28 -1.98 9.07 4.04
CA PRO A 28 -2.31 10.44 4.40
C PRO A 28 -1.66 10.84 5.73
N LEU A 29 -1.02 12.01 5.74
CA LEU A 29 -0.48 12.60 6.96
C LEU A 29 -1.61 13.28 7.71
N GLN A 30 -2.11 12.64 8.76
CA GLN A 30 -3.00 13.27 9.74
C GLN A 30 -2.23 13.43 11.05
N PRO A 31 -2.52 14.46 11.87
CA PRO A 31 -1.92 14.57 13.20
C PRO A 31 -2.19 13.29 13.98
N MET A 32 -1.15 12.47 14.17
CA MET A 32 -1.30 11.10 14.64
C MET A 32 -1.96 11.05 16.02
N GLU A 33 -1.67 12.02 16.88
CA GLU A 33 -2.30 12.22 18.19
C GLU A 33 -3.83 12.32 18.08
N GLN A 34 -4.36 13.06 17.10
CA GLN A 34 -5.82 13.17 16.88
C GLN A 34 -6.42 11.84 16.38
N CYS A 35 -5.63 11.06 15.63
CA CYS A 35 -6.07 9.79 15.08
C CYS A 35 -5.96 8.63 16.08
N LEU A 36 -5.11 8.70 17.09
CA LEU A 36 -4.96 7.62 18.09
C LEU A 36 -6.17 7.52 19.04
N HIS A 37 -6.92 8.62 19.20
CA HIS A 37 -8.06 8.71 20.13
C HIS A 37 -9.42 8.51 19.46
N THR A 38 -9.47 8.40 18.13
CA THR A 38 -10.72 8.22 17.39
C THR A 38 -10.73 6.87 16.68
N ASN A 39 -11.86 6.16 16.72
CA ASN A 39 -12.08 4.95 15.91
C ASN A 39 -12.57 5.29 14.49
N THR A 40 -12.41 6.53 14.04
CA THR A 40 -12.82 6.95 12.70
C THR A 40 -11.87 6.34 11.67
N PRO A 41 -12.40 5.63 10.66
CA PRO A 41 -11.60 5.15 9.53
C PRO A 41 -10.92 6.29 8.78
N ALA A 42 -9.75 6.04 8.20
CA ALA A 42 -9.08 7.01 7.34
C ALA A 42 -9.92 7.29 6.08
N PRO A 43 -9.91 8.52 5.53
CA PRO A 43 -10.74 8.85 4.37
C PRO A 43 -10.34 8.04 3.12
N LEU A 44 -11.33 7.74 2.28
CA LEU A 44 -11.08 7.10 0.98
C LEU A 44 -10.15 7.96 0.13
N GLN A 45 -9.25 7.30 -0.59
CA GLN A 45 -8.26 7.91 -1.45
C GLN A 45 -8.51 7.52 -2.92
N ASN A 46 -8.12 8.42 -3.81
CA ASN A 46 -8.07 8.14 -5.23
C ASN A 46 -6.90 7.20 -5.54
N LEU A 47 -7.06 6.38 -6.58
CA LEU A 47 -5.96 5.69 -7.23
C LEU A 47 -5.24 6.65 -8.19
N PHE A 48 -3.93 6.51 -8.36
CA PHE A 48 -3.13 7.39 -9.20
C PHE A 48 -2.44 6.62 -10.32
N ALA A 49 -2.62 7.12 -11.54
CA ALA A 49 -1.87 6.72 -12.73
C ALA A 49 -1.32 8.00 -13.37
N PHE A 50 -0.24 8.52 -12.78
CA PHE A 50 0.26 9.90 -12.93
C PHE A 50 -0.69 11.00 -12.40
N LEU A 51 -1.97 10.94 -12.76
CA LEU A 51 -3.03 11.79 -12.22
C LEU A 51 -4.03 10.98 -11.39
N PRO A 52 -4.80 11.64 -10.51
CA PRO A 52 -5.89 10.99 -9.81
C PRO A 52 -6.91 10.41 -10.78
N VAL A 53 -7.21 9.13 -10.59
CA VAL A 53 -8.33 8.39 -11.15
C VAL A 53 -9.45 8.35 -10.09
N ARG A 54 -10.54 7.62 -10.32
CA ARG A 54 -11.57 7.43 -9.28
C ARG A 54 -11.06 6.64 -8.05
N GLN A 55 -11.92 6.61 -7.04
CA GLN A 55 -11.72 5.79 -5.85
C GLN A 55 -12.05 4.31 -6.13
N TYR A 56 -11.27 3.41 -5.52
CA TYR A 56 -11.46 1.95 -5.58
C TYR A 56 -11.63 1.31 -4.21
N GLY A 57 -11.90 2.12 -3.17
CA GLY A 57 -12.11 1.64 -1.80
C GLY A 57 -10.87 1.62 -0.91
N PHE A 58 -9.73 2.12 -1.41
CA PHE A 58 -8.51 2.25 -0.60
C PHE A 58 -8.58 3.46 0.32
N ARG A 59 -7.99 3.31 1.51
CA ARG A 59 -7.80 4.40 2.48
C ARG A 59 -6.37 4.94 2.47
N PHE A 60 -5.54 4.37 1.62
CA PHE A 60 -4.19 4.81 1.26
C PHE A 60 -4.17 5.15 -0.24
N ILE A 61 -3.19 5.95 -0.64
CA ILE A 61 -2.93 6.28 -2.04
C ILE A 61 -2.21 5.09 -2.67
N LEU A 62 -2.77 4.55 -3.75
CA LEU A 62 -2.10 3.56 -4.59
C LEU A 62 -1.69 4.25 -5.90
N GLN A 63 -0.39 4.24 -6.20
CA GLN A 63 0.15 4.80 -7.43
C GLN A 63 0.86 3.70 -8.21
N ALA A 64 0.51 3.55 -9.48
CA ALA A 64 1.19 2.68 -10.43
C ALA A 64 0.97 3.17 -11.86
N ASP A 65 1.75 2.65 -12.81
CA ASP A 65 1.63 3.01 -14.24
C ASP A 65 0.45 2.31 -14.92
N PHE A 66 -0.73 2.29 -14.28
CA PHE A 66 -1.93 1.66 -14.83
C PHE A 66 -2.30 2.27 -16.19
N GLU A 67 -2.63 1.41 -17.13
CA GLU A 67 -3.32 1.86 -18.34
C GLU A 67 -4.75 2.25 -17.99
N ILE A 68 -5.19 3.40 -18.52
CA ILE A 68 -6.47 4.01 -18.21
C ILE A 68 -7.38 4.04 -19.44
N THR A 69 -8.68 4.00 -19.18
CA THR A 69 -9.72 4.24 -20.18
C THR A 69 -9.57 5.61 -20.86
N ALA A 70 -10.17 5.78 -22.04
CA ALA A 70 -10.08 7.03 -22.80
C ALA A 70 -10.62 8.26 -22.03
N SER A 71 -11.59 8.06 -21.13
CA SER A 71 -12.11 9.12 -20.25
C SER A 71 -11.12 9.56 -19.17
N ARG A 72 -10.07 8.76 -18.93
CA ARG A 72 -9.09 8.91 -17.85
C ARG A 72 -9.70 8.88 -16.44
N GLN A 73 -10.89 8.30 -16.29
CA GLN A 73 -11.61 8.18 -15.01
C GLN A 73 -11.55 6.78 -14.39
N ASP A 74 -11.18 5.76 -15.17
CA ASP A 74 -11.05 4.36 -14.73
C ASP A 74 -9.82 3.71 -15.37
N ILE A 75 -9.27 2.69 -14.71
CA ILE A 75 -8.23 1.80 -15.26
C ILE A 75 -8.84 0.84 -16.30
N LEU A 76 -8.03 0.41 -17.27
CA LEU A 76 -8.40 -0.73 -18.12
C LEU A 76 -8.38 -2.01 -17.28
N LYS A 77 -9.46 -2.80 -17.33
CA LYS A 77 -9.55 -4.07 -16.61
C LYS A 77 -9.35 -5.22 -17.60
N GLY A 78 -8.62 -6.26 -17.22
CA GLY A 78 -8.39 -7.44 -18.06
C GLY A 78 -7.30 -7.30 -19.12
N ASN A 79 -6.57 -6.18 -19.17
CA ASN A 79 -5.34 -6.11 -19.96
C ASN A 79 -4.16 -6.68 -19.16
N GLU A 80 -3.27 -7.40 -19.83
CA GLU A 80 -2.16 -8.13 -19.21
C GLU A 80 -1.28 -7.22 -18.33
N TRP A 81 -1.09 -5.96 -18.74
CA TRP A 81 -0.31 -4.98 -18.01
C TRP A 81 -0.88 -4.66 -16.62
N ASN A 82 -2.17 -4.34 -16.52
CA ASN A 82 -2.76 -3.97 -15.23
C ASN A 82 -2.99 -5.17 -14.32
N GLU A 83 -3.25 -6.35 -14.90
CA GLU A 83 -3.31 -7.61 -14.13
C GLU A 83 -1.95 -7.91 -13.52
N TRP A 84 -0.87 -7.83 -14.31
CA TRP A 84 0.48 -8.04 -13.83
C TRP A 84 0.89 -7.00 -12.77
N LEU A 85 0.64 -5.70 -13.01
CA LEU A 85 0.89 -4.66 -12.00
C LEU A 85 0.18 -4.96 -10.69
N ARG A 86 -1.10 -5.37 -10.74
CA ARG A 86 -1.87 -5.71 -9.55
C ARG A 86 -1.20 -6.82 -8.74
N ASP A 87 -0.68 -7.85 -9.41
CA ASP A 87 -0.07 -8.99 -8.75
C ASP A 87 1.31 -8.65 -8.15
N GLU A 88 2.10 -7.80 -8.80
CA GLU A 88 3.39 -7.35 -8.25
C GLU A 88 3.24 -6.46 -7.01
N MET A 89 2.14 -5.73 -6.90
CA MET A 89 1.91 -4.81 -5.77
C MET A 89 1.57 -5.51 -4.46
N ILE A 90 1.36 -6.84 -4.44
CA ILE A 90 0.88 -7.60 -3.26
C ILE A 90 1.76 -7.37 -2.02
N GLN A 91 3.05 -7.09 -2.20
CA GLN A 91 4.00 -6.87 -1.10
C GLN A 91 3.94 -5.46 -0.50
N LEU A 92 3.26 -4.49 -1.13
CA LEU A 92 3.25 -3.09 -0.67
C LEU A 92 2.66 -2.91 0.75
N LEU A 93 1.59 -3.62 1.09
CA LEU A 93 0.99 -3.55 2.43
C LEU A 93 1.83 -4.27 3.50
N PRO A 94 2.32 -5.51 3.27
CA PRO A 94 3.29 -6.15 4.15
C PRO A 94 4.57 -5.35 4.38
N ASP A 95 5.08 -4.65 3.37
CA ASP A 95 6.28 -3.81 3.50
C ASP A 95 5.98 -2.53 4.28
N ALA A 96 4.82 -1.92 4.04
CA ALA A 96 4.36 -0.79 4.84
C ALA A 96 4.21 -1.16 6.32
N TYR A 97 3.71 -2.36 6.64
CA TYR A 97 3.64 -2.84 8.03
C TYR A 97 5.01 -2.82 8.72
N ASP A 98 6.05 -3.36 8.08
CA ASP A 98 7.40 -3.36 8.64
C ASP A 98 7.92 -1.92 8.81
N TYR A 99 7.68 -1.06 7.83
CA TYR A 99 8.04 0.35 7.92
C TYR A 99 7.34 1.05 9.10
N PHE A 100 6.04 0.83 9.30
CA PHE A 100 5.30 1.39 10.44
C PHE A 100 5.76 0.81 11.78
N LYS A 101 6.11 -0.47 11.84
CA LYS A 101 6.65 -1.12 13.04
C LYS A 101 7.97 -0.47 13.48
N ASP A 102 8.83 -0.17 12.51
CA ASP A 102 10.16 0.43 12.75
C ASP A 102 10.16 1.96 12.73
N LEU A 103 9.03 2.59 12.35
CA LEU A 103 8.86 4.04 12.25
C LEU A 103 9.33 4.81 13.50
N PRO A 104 9.00 4.38 14.75
CA PRO A 104 9.54 5.03 15.94
C PRO A 104 11.07 5.09 15.99
N THR A 105 11.74 4.02 15.60
CA THR A 105 13.21 3.91 15.57
C THR A 105 13.77 4.79 14.47
N ILE A 106 13.15 4.74 13.29
CA ILE A 106 13.50 5.57 12.14
C ILE A 106 13.47 7.05 12.57
N LEU A 107 12.34 7.52 13.11
CA LEU A 107 12.16 8.92 13.51
C LEU A 107 13.14 9.38 14.57
N LYS A 108 13.39 8.57 15.61
CA LYS A 108 14.41 8.86 16.65
C LYS A 108 15.79 9.10 16.06
N ASN A 109 16.16 8.40 15.00
CA ASN A 109 17.47 8.54 14.36
C ASN A 109 17.59 9.82 13.51
N ILE A 110 16.47 10.39 13.03
CA ILE A 110 16.47 11.58 12.17
C ILE A 110 16.27 12.88 12.95
N THR A 111 15.63 12.82 14.12
CA THR A 111 15.34 14.02 14.93
C THR A 111 16.37 14.20 16.04
N SER A 112 17.41 15.02 15.80
CA SER A 112 18.42 15.35 16.83
C SER A 112 17.88 16.22 17.98
N SER A 113 16.76 16.91 17.75
CA SER A 113 16.12 17.83 18.68
C SER A 113 14.65 17.97 18.27
N SER A 114 13.68 17.68 19.17
CA SER A 114 12.40 18.43 19.29
C SER A 114 11.32 17.61 20.00
N SER A 115 10.74 18.25 21.00
CA SER A 115 9.60 17.88 21.85
C SER A 115 8.24 17.75 21.15
N TYR A 116 8.16 17.94 19.82
CA TYR A 116 6.90 17.88 19.05
C TYR A 116 6.46 16.47 18.71
N PHE A 117 7.40 15.54 18.52
CA PHE A 117 7.07 14.13 18.37
C PHE A 117 7.18 13.52 19.77
N GLN A 118 6.13 13.67 20.58
CA GLN A 118 5.96 12.80 21.74
C GLN A 118 6.09 11.35 21.26
N SER A 119 6.78 10.53 22.04
CA SER A 119 7.29 9.21 21.65
C SER A 119 6.19 8.29 21.12
N ILE A 120 5.92 8.34 19.82
CA ILE A 120 5.10 7.33 19.15
C ILE A 120 5.84 6.01 19.31
N ASP A 121 5.23 5.07 20.02
CA ASP A 121 5.73 3.70 20.10
C ASP A 121 5.25 2.88 18.90
N SER A 122 5.81 1.68 18.74
CA SER A 122 5.45 0.81 17.61
C SER A 122 3.98 0.38 17.64
N ILE A 123 3.36 0.31 18.82
CA ILE A 123 1.95 -0.05 18.94
C ILE A 123 1.09 1.08 18.40
N GLN A 124 1.38 2.33 18.73
CA GLN A 124 0.69 3.51 18.21
C GLN A 124 0.88 3.60 16.68
N ALA A 125 2.10 3.42 16.19
CA ALA A 125 2.41 3.37 14.76
C ALA A 125 1.58 2.31 14.02
N LEU A 126 1.52 1.10 14.57
CA LEU A 126 0.74 0.00 14.00
C LEU A 126 -0.78 0.23 14.12
N LYS A 127 -1.27 0.79 15.23
CA LYS A 127 -2.69 1.16 15.37
C LYS A 127 -3.12 2.17 14.31
N TYR A 128 -2.25 3.12 13.96
CA TYR A 128 -2.49 4.05 12.88
C TYR A 128 -2.47 3.35 11.51
N PHE A 129 -1.46 2.49 11.26
CA PHE A 129 -1.40 1.68 10.04
C PHE A 129 -2.68 0.87 9.79
N LEU A 130 -3.22 0.23 10.84
CA LEU A 130 -4.43 -0.59 10.75
C LEU A 130 -5.67 0.19 10.27
N LYS A 131 -5.71 1.52 10.42
CA LYS A 131 -6.81 2.35 9.89
C LYS A 131 -6.85 2.42 8.37
N PHE A 132 -5.76 2.07 7.71
CA PHE A 132 -5.63 2.09 6.26
C PHE A 132 -5.88 0.73 5.62
N ILE A 133 -5.95 -0.34 6.42
CA ILE A 133 -6.25 -1.67 5.91
C ILE A 133 -7.68 -1.66 5.38
N PRO A 134 -7.87 -1.93 4.07
CA PRO A 134 -9.17 -1.84 3.46
C PRO A 134 -10.03 -3.05 3.86
N ILE A 135 -11.33 -2.82 3.97
CA ILE A 135 -12.32 -3.88 4.18
C ILE A 135 -12.77 -4.35 2.81
N ILE A 136 -12.76 -5.67 2.56
CA ILE A 136 -13.04 -6.23 1.23
C ILE A 136 -14.36 -5.75 0.61
N ASN A 137 -15.39 -5.53 1.44
CA ASN A 137 -16.70 -5.04 1.02
C ASN A 137 -16.70 -3.58 0.53
N GLU A 138 -15.67 -2.79 0.87
CA GLU A 138 -15.53 -1.40 0.42
C GLU A 138 -14.69 -1.28 -0.85
N VAL A 139 -13.94 -2.33 -1.20
CA VAL A 139 -12.99 -2.35 -2.31
C VAL A 139 -13.67 -2.78 -3.60
N ASP A 140 -13.30 -2.13 -4.71
CA ASP A 140 -13.75 -2.53 -6.05
C ASP A 140 -13.44 -4.01 -6.30
N PRO A 141 -14.37 -4.82 -6.83
CA PRO A 141 -14.18 -6.26 -7.06
C PRO A 141 -12.91 -6.62 -7.83
N TYR A 142 -12.43 -5.73 -8.71
CA TYR A 142 -11.19 -5.90 -9.45
C TYR A 142 -9.96 -6.12 -8.54
N PHE A 143 -9.97 -5.55 -7.34
CA PHE A 143 -8.88 -5.61 -6.37
C PHE A 143 -9.12 -6.61 -5.22
N HIS A 144 -10.19 -7.41 -5.26
CA HIS A 144 -10.46 -8.37 -4.19
C HIS A 144 -9.32 -9.38 -4.04
N GLY A 145 -8.89 -10.01 -5.13
CA GLY A 145 -7.75 -10.93 -5.11
C GLY A 145 -6.48 -10.27 -4.57
N PHE A 146 -6.16 -9.05 -5.01
CA PHE A 146 -5.03 -8.29 -4.49
C PHE A 146 -5.09 -8.09 -2.98
N ILE A 147 -6.24 -7.68 -2.45
CA ILE A 147 -6.42 -7.46 -1.01
C ILE A 147 -6.38 -8.76 -0.22
N GLU A 148 -6.98 -9.84 -0.73
CA GLU A 148 -6.92 -11.15 -0.08
C GLU A 148 -5.48 -11.65 0.07
N HIS A 149 -4.66 -11.53 -0.98
CA HIS A 149 -3.26 -11.91 -0.93
C HIS A 149 -2.45 -10.99 -0.01
N CYS A 150 -2.63 -9.66 -0.09
CA CYS A 150 -2.00 -8.72 0.84
C CYS A 150 -2.31 -9.07 2.31
N LEU A 151 -3.57 -9.40 2.62
CA LEU A 151 -4.00 -9.74 3.97
C LEU A 151 -3.48 -11.11 4.41
N ALA A 152 -3.36 -12.08 3.50
CA ALA A 152 -2.76 -13.37 3.80
C ALA A 152 -1.28 -13.20 4.20
N GLU A 153 -0.50 -12.44 3.42
CA GLU A 153 0.89 -12.10 3.73
C GLU A 153 1.02 -11.34 5.06
N LEU A 154 0.14 -10.36 5.29
CA LEU A 154 0.14 -9.58 6.53
C LEU A 154 -0.17 -10.45 7.75
N ARG A 155 -1.08 -11.43 7.64
CA ARG A 155 -1.39 -12.39 8.71
C ARG A 155 -0.18 -13.25 9.07
N GLU A 156 0.64 -13.63 8.10
CA GLU A 156 1.87 -14.37 8.36
C GLU A 156 2.92 -13.55 9.12
N LYS A 157 2.91 -12.23 8.98
CA LYS A 157 3.74 -11.31 9.78
C LYS A 157 3.19 -11.10 11.19
N ILE A 158 1.87 -11.08 11.36
CA ILE A 158 1.19 -10.90 12.65
C ILE A 158 0.99 -12.26 13.33
N LYS A 159 2.07 -12.87 13.82
CA LYS A 159 2.01 -14.11 14.61
C LYS A 159 1.92 -13.80 16.09
N PHE A 160 0.80 -14.15 16.71
CA PHE A 160 0.71 -14.20 18.17
C PHE A 160 1.59 -15.36 18.67
N PRO A 161 2.32 -15.19 19.79
CA PRO A 161 3.02 -16.31 20.41
C PRO A 161 1.98 -17.38 20.78
N THR A 162 2.01 -18.51 20.10
CA THR A 162 1.23 -19.67 20.49
C THR A 162 1.87 -20.30 21.72
N ARG A 163 1.09 -20.53 22.78
CA ARG A 163 1.55 -21.38 23.89
C ARG A 163 1.83 -22.77 23.31
N LYS A 164 3.09 -23.19 23.37
CA LYS A 164 3.48 -24.59 23.17
C LYS A 164 2.92 -25.46 24.28
#